data_AF-S4PYL8-F1
#
_entry.id   AF-S4PYL8-F1
#
_cell.length_a   1.000
_cell.length_b   1.000
_cell.length_c   1.000
_cell.angle_alpha   90.00
_cell.angle_beta   90.00
_cell.angle_gamma   90.00
#
_symmetry.space_group_name_H-M   'P 1'
#
loop_
_entity.id
_entity.type
_entity.pdbx_description
1 polymer ?
#
loop_
_entity_poly.entity_id
_entity_poly.type
_entity_poly.pdbx_seq_one_letter_code
_entity_poly.pdbx_strand_id
1 'polypeptide(L)'
;RLYTATSLAAKLSLRGLDEIKLDLSLPRDKQEIFAAKSELLILHGDEELPQQGINKNRIEQNTCSWTTFDKAIGIKVCAAYQFPNMTNLRDAPYFLLSGPAKYIVSLEKADPSAKTYALRYKWDRNETTNLIDFSFDTPN
;
A
#
# COMPACT_ATOMS: atom_id res chain seq x y z
N ARG A 1 9.16 7.63 12.73
CA ARG A 1 7.86 8.17 12.30
C ARG A 1 7.08 7.10 11.56
N LEU A 2 5.80 6.90 11.93
CA LEU A 2 4.88 5.94 11.32
C LEU A 2 3.66 6.74 10.85
N TYR A 3 3.22 6.52 9.61
CA TYR A 3 2.02 7.16 9.07
C TYR A 3 1.30 6.26 8.05
N THR A 4 0.03 6.55 7.84
CA THR A 4 -0.83 5.94 6.82
C THR A 4 -1.59 7.06 6.11
N ALA A 5 -1.75 6.96 4.79
CA ALA A 5 -2.41 7.98 3.99
C ALA A 5 -3.25 7.32 2.87
N THR A 6 -4.44 6.85 3.24
CA THR A 6 -5.37 6.17 2.34
C THR A 6 -6.61 7.03 2.10
N SER A 7 -6.98 7.24 0.83
CA SER A 7 -8.26 7.84 0.44
C SER A 7 -9.11 6.78 -0.25
N LEU A 8 -10.29 6.50 0.30
CA LEU A 8 -11.23 5.51 -0.21
C LEU A 8 -12.64 6.07 -0.08
N ALA A 9 -13.39 6.09 -1.17
CA ALA A 9 -14.82 6.38 -1.15
C ALA A 9 -15.58 5.06 -1.30
N ALA A 10 -16.50 4.77 -0.37
CA ALA A 10 -17.30 3.56 -0.39
C ALA A 10 -18.79 3.91 -0.48
N LYS A 11 -19.53 3.18 -1.31
CA LYS A 11 -20.99 3.27 -1.42
C LYS A 11 -21.58 1.88 -1.25
N LEU A 12 -22.33 1.70 -0.17
CA LEU A 12 -23.09 0.48 0.11
C LEU A 12 -24.53 0.66 -0.34
N SER A 13 -25.02 -0.27 -1.16
CA SER A 13 -26.43 -0.33 -1.59
C SER A 13 -27.03 -1.66 -1.15
N LEU A 14 -28.15 -1.59 -0.44
CA LEU A 14 -28.88 -2.75 0.07
C LEU A 14 -30.26 -2.81 -0.59
N ARG A 15 -30.64 -3.97 -1.11
CA ARG A 15 -31.98 -4.21 -1.65
C ARG A 15 -32.63 -5.35 -0.89
N GLY A 16 -33.28 -5.00 0.22
CA GLY A 16 -33.86 -5.99 1.14
C GLY A 16 -32.78 -6.92 1.69
N LEU A 17 -33.11 -8.21 1.76
CA LEU A 17 -32.19 -9.28 2.18
C LEU A 17 -31.59 -10.04 0.98
N ASP A 18 -31.93 -9.63 -0.25
CA ASP A 18 -31.67 -10.42 -1.45
C ASP A 18 -30.45 -9.91 -2.23
N GLU A 19 -30.04 -8.64 -2.05
CA GLU A 19 -28.84 -8.09 -2.70
C GLU A 19 -28.09 -7.08 -1.84
N ILE A 20 -26.77 -7.24 -1.79
CA ILE A 20 -25.80 -6.31 -1.19
C ILE A 20 -24.80 -5.91 -2.26
N LYS A 21 -24.63 -4.61 -2.50
CA LYS A 21 -23.64 -4.07 -3.44
C LYS A 21 -22.72 -3.08 -2.73
N LEU A 22 -21.41 -3.30 -2.79
CA LEU A 22 -20.38 -2.43 -2.28
C LEU A 22 -19.56 -1.87 -3.46
N ASP A 23 -19.68 -0.58 -3.71
CA ASP A 23 -18.88 0.16 -4.69
C ASP A 23 -17.73 0.89 -3.98
N LEU A 24 -16.49 0.59 -4.36
CA LEU A 24 -15.26 1.18 -3.82
C LEU A 24 -14.59 2.03 -4.89
N SER A 25 -14.28 3.28 -4.58
CA SER A 25 -13.58 4.19 -5.49
C SER A 25 -12.29 4.68 -4.84
N LEU A 26 -11.19 4.55 -5.57
CA LEU A 26 -9.85 5.01 -5.19
C LEU A 26 -9.61 6.39 -5.84
N PRO A 27 -9.73 7.51 -5.10
CA PRO A 27 -9.70 8.85 -5.69
C PRO A 27 -8.31 9.30 -6.13
N ARG A 28 -7.26 8.68 -5.57
CA ARG A 28 -5.86 8.96 -5.89
C ARG A 28 -5.27 7.79 -6.65
N ASP A 29 -4.43 8.08 -7.63
CA ASP A 29 -3.75 7.07 -8.44
C ASP A 29 -2.66 6.33 -7.65
N LYS A 30 -2.08 6.98 -6.64
CA LYS A 30 -1.10 6.41 -5.72
C LYS A 30 -1.42 6.81 -4.28
N GLN A 31 -1.39 5.84 -3.38
CA GLN A 31 -1.72 6.03 -1.97
C GLN A 31 -0.76 5.21 -1.11
N GLU A 32 -0.07 5.87 -0.18
CA GLU A 32 0.81 5.20 0.79
C GLU A 32 -0.04 4.66 1.93
N ILE A 33 -0.53 3.43 1.77
CA ILE A 33 -1.39 2.77 2.75
C ILE A 33 -0.66 2.48 4.06
N PHE A 34 0.67 2.39 4.01
CA PHE A 34 1.52 2.24 5.18
C PHE A 34 2.90 2.81 4.91
N ALA A 35 3.44 3.59 5.84
CA ALA A 35 4.80 4.08 5.77
C ALA A 35 5.45 4.15 7.16
N ALA A 36 6.57 3.47 7.31
CA ALA A 36 7.43 3.51 8.49
C ALA A 36 8.80 4.06 8.11
N LYS A 37 9.28 5.05 8.86
CA LYS A 37 10.60 5.67 8.67
C LYS A 37 11.31 5.77 10.01
N SER A 38 12.55 5.30 10.10
CA SER A 38 13.46 5.66 11.19
C SER A 38 14.31 6.86 10.78
N GLU A 39 14.63 7.71 11.75
CA GLU A 39 15.51 8.84 11.59
C GLU A 39 16.58 8.70 12.67
N LEU A 40 17.84 9.00 12.32
CA LEU A 40 18.93 9.06 13.28
C LEU A 40 19.15 10.53 13.58
N LEU A 41 19.06 10.92 14.85
CA LEU A 41 19.14 12.31 15.29
C LEU A 41 20.17 12.40 16.42
N ILE A 42 20.95 13.49 16.46
CA ILE A 42 21.76 13.88 17.62
C ILE A 42 21.06 15.04 18.29
N LEU A 43 20.88 14.96 19.60
CA LEU A 43 20.36 16.06 20.40
C LEU A 43 21.54 16.94 20.85
N HIS A 44 21.52 18.21 20.45
CA HIS A 44 22.50 19.22 20.88
C HIS A 44 21.77 20.38 21.54
N GLY A 45 21.64 20.33 22.87
CA GLY A 45 20.73 21.22 23.59
C GLY A 45 19.28 20.92 23.19
N ASP A 46 18.57 21.95 22.72
CA ASP A 46 17.19 21.85 22.22
C ASP A 46 17.12 21.59 20.70
N GLU A 47 18.26 21.44 20.02
CA GLU A 47 18.31 21.18 18.59
C GLU A 47 18.39 19.68 18.27
N GLU A 48 17.51 19.22 17.37
CA GLU A 48 17.58 17.89 16.76
C GLU A 48 18.36 17.94 15.45
N LEU A 49 19.58 17.38 15.44
CA LEU A 49 20.47 17.36 14.28
C LEU A 49 20.37 16.03 13.52
N PRO A 50 19.74 15.99 12.33
CA PRO A 50 19.58 14.76 11.58
C PRO A 50 20.90 14.22 11.06
N GLN A 51 21.10 12.92 11.25
CA GLN A 51 22.27 12.18 10.82
C GLN A 51 21.90 11.23 9.69
N GLN A 52 22.76 11.17 8.67
CA GLN A 52 22.58 10.22 7.58
C GLN A 52 23.04 8.80 7.95
N GLY A 53 23.83 8.66 9.03
CA GLY A 53 24.45 7.39 9.39
C GLY A 53 25.47 6.94 8.35
N ILE A 54 25.65 5.63 8.24
CA ILE A 54 26.61 5.01 7.34
C ILE A 54 25.93 4.79 5.99
N ASN A 55 26.37 5.56 4.97
CA ASN A 55 25.83 5.48 3.61
C ASN A 55 26.43 4.33 2.77
N LYS A 56 27.44 3.63 3.28
CA LYS A 56 28.08 2.50 2.58
C LYS A 56 27.11 1.32 2.49
N ASN A 57 27.03 0.69 1.32
CA ASN A 57 26.18 -0.48 1.07
C ASN A 57 24.69 -0.25 1.35
N ARG A 58 24.16 0.97 1.17
CA ARG A 58 22.72 1.20 1.33
C ARG A 58 21.93 0.38 0.30
N ILE A 59 20.95 -0.38 0.77
CA ILE A 59 19.98 -1.06 -0.10
C ILE A 59 18.80 -0.14 -0.27
N GLU A 60 18.39 0.04 -1.52
CA GLU A 60 17.17 0.74 -1.89
C GLU A 60 16.52 -0.05 -3.02
N GLN A 61 15.31 -0.54 -2.76
CA GLN A 61 14.58 -1.39 -3.68
C GLN A 61 13.11 -1.03 -3.67
N ASN A 62 12.47 -1.23 -4.81
CA ASN A 62 11.05 -1.08 -4.98
C ASN A 62 10.54 -2.30 -5.75
N THR A 63 9.57 -3.00 -5.19
CA THR A 63 8.95 -4.17 -5.81
C THR A 63 7.44 -4.00 -5.84
N CYS A 64 6.78 -4.51 -6.87
CA CYS A 64 5.33 -4.46 -6.99
C CYS A 64 4.75 -5.88 -7.16
N SER A 65 3.43 -5.99 -7.04
CA SER A 65 2.67 -7.19 -7.35
C SER A 65 2.93 -7.70 -8.78
N TRP A 66 2.54 -8.94 -9.04
CA TRP A 66 2.76 -9.58 -10.33
C TRP A 66 1.94 -8.91 -11.44
N THR A 67 2.55 -8.74 -12.62
CA THR A 67 1.92 -8.08 -13.78
C THR A 67 0.58 -8.69 -14.18
N THR A 68 0.39 -10.00 -13.99
CA THR A 68 -0.88 -10.68 -14.26
C THR A 68 -1.99 -10.23 -13.31
N PHE A 69 -1.67 -10.06 -12.02
CA PHE A 69 -2.62 -9.56 -11.02
C PHE A 69 -2.99 -8.10 -11.32
N ASP A 70 -1.97 -7.29 -11.61
CA ASP A 70 -2.13 -5.87 -11.92
C ASP A 70 -3.07 -5.66 -13.12
N LYS A 71 -2.92 -6.48 -14.17
CA LYS A 71 -3.79 -6.44 -15.35
C LYS A 71 -5.20 -6.97 -15.09
N ALA A 72 -5.34 -7.99 -14.25
CA ALA A 72 -6.64 -8.61 -13.96
C ALA A 72 -7.53 -7.73 -13.07
N ILE A 73 -6.94 -6.97 -12.14
CA ILE A 73 -7.67 -6.18 -11.15
C ILE A 73 -7.53 -4.68 -11.41
N GLY A 74 -6.58 -4.23 -12.23
CA GLY A 74 -6.34 -2.80 -12.48
C GLY A 74 -5.74 -2.06 -11.27
N ILE A 75 -5.29 -2.78 -10.24
CA ILE A 75 -4.61 -2.26 -9.05
C ILE A 75 -3.29 -3.00 -8.88
N LYS A 76 -2.22 -2.27 -8.60
CA LYS A 76 -0.92 -2.82 -8.20
C LYS A 76 -0.58 -2.42 -6.76
N VAL A 77 0.03 -3.34 -6.04
CA VAL A 77 0.53 -3.12 -4.68
C VAL A 77 2.04 -3.06 -4.75
N CYS A 78 2.65 -1.96 -4.30
CA CYS A 78 4.09 -1.77 -4.32
C CYS A 78 4.65 -1.64 -2.91
N ALA A 79 5.83 -2.21 -2.70
CA ALA A 79 6.61 -2.13 -1.47
C ALA A 79 7.98 -1.53 -1.80
N ALA A 80 8.26 -0.36 -1.22
CA ALA A 80 9.55 0.29 -1.31
C ALA A 80 10.25 0.23 0.04
N TYR A 81 11.51 -0.21 0.05
CA TYR A 81 12.31 -0.28 1.26
C TYR A 81 13.72 0.24 1.04
N GLN A 82 14.23 0.88 2.08
CA GLN A 82 15.57 1.44 2.11
C GLN A 82 16.18 1.21 3.48
N PHE A 83 17.39 0.67 3.55
CA PHE A 83 18.11 0.49 4.81
C PHE A 83 19.63 0.34 4.59
N PRO A 84 20.46 0.67 5.60
CA PRO A 84 21.90 0.41 5.55
C PRO A 84 22.20 -1.09 5.67
N ASN A 85 22.91 -1.69 4.69
CA ASN A 85 23.33 -3.09 4.77
C ASN A 85 24.68 -3.21 5.48
N MET A 86 24.64 -3.79 6.69
CA MET A 86 25.81 -3.93 7.55
C MET A 86 26.42 -5.34 7.55
N THR A 87 25.89 -6.28 6.78
CA THR A 87 26.31 -7.70 6.81
C THR A 87 27.81 -7.91 6.59
N ASN A 88 28.46 -7.05 5.79
CA ASN A 88 29.89 -7.15 5.47
C ASN A 88 30.76 -6.06 6.11
N LEU A 89 30.23 -5.28 7.06
CA LEU A 89 31.00 -4.27 7.80
C LEU A 89 31.36 -4.79 9.19
N ARG A 90 32.66 -5.01 9.44
CA ARG A 90 33.18 -5.55 10.71
C ARG A 90 32.94 -4.63 11.92
N ASP A 91 32.91 -3.31 11.70
CA ASP A 91 32.77 -2.30 12.76
C ASP A 91 31.45 -1.51 12.64
N ALA A 92 30.39 -2.15 12.13
CA ALA A 92 29.09 -1.52 12.03
C ALA A 92 28.35 -1.51 13.39
N PRO A 93 27.72 -0.40 13.78
CA PRO A 93 26.79 -0.37 14.90
C PRO A 93 25.55 -1.24 14.60
N TYR A 94 24.72 -1.50 15.62
CA TYR A 94 23.44 -2.22 15.43
C TYR A 94 22.55 -1.53 14.38
N PHE A 95 21.71 -2.30 13.70
CA PHE A 95 20.91 -1.88 12.53
C PHE A 95 20.19 -0.54 12.71
N LEU A 96 19.57 -0.30 13.86
CA LEU A 96 18.83 0.95 14.13
C LEU A 96 19.73 2.19 14.24
N LEU A 97 20.99 2.04 14.64
CA LEU A 97 21.98 3.12 14.78
C LEU A 97 22.85 3.29 13.53
N SER A 98 22.73 2.38 12.57
CA SER A 98 23.51 2.37 11.33
C SER A 98 23.09 3.44 10.33
N GLY A 99 21.86 3.95 10.45
CA GLY A 99 21.33 5.01 9.62
C GLY A 99 19.81 4.92 9.46
N PRO A 100 19.20 5.91 8.77
CA PRO A 100 17.77 5.93 8.52
C PRO A 100 17.31 4.73 7.66
N ALA A 101 16.19 4.13 8.06
CA ALA A 101 15.49 3.10 7.32
C ALA A 101 14.09 3.58 6.92
N LYS A 102 13.60 3.13 5.77
CA LYS A 102 12.30 3.50 5.20
C LYS A 102 11.62 2.24 4.68
N TYR A 103 10.35 2.07 5.00
CA TYR A 103 9.48 1.02 4.49
C TYR A 103 8.15 1.65 4.11
N ILE A 104 7.76 1.52 2.86
CA ILE A 104 6.49 2.03 2.34
C ILE A 104 5.76 0.90 1.65
N VAL A 105 4.48 0.77 1.93
CA VAL A 105 3.54 0.00 1.12
C VAL A 105 2.56 0.98 0.50
N SER A 106 2.42 0.93 -0.82
CA SER A 106 1.52 1.78 -1.58
C SER A 106 0.57 0.98 -2.46
N LEU A 107 -0.68 1.41 -2.51
CA LEU A 107 -1.62 1.02 -3.56
C LEU A 107 -1.49 2.00 -4.71
N GLU A 108 -1.38 1.48 -5.93
CA GLU A 108 -1.34 2.27 -7.15
C GLU A 108 -2.33 1.71 -8.16
N LYS A 109 -2.97 2.58 -8.96
CA LYS A 109 -3.80 2.12 -10.09
C LYS A 109 -2.89 1.58 -11.19
N ALA A 110 -3.09 0.33 -11.58
CA ALA A 110 -2.47 -0.24 -12.77
C ALA A 110 -3.25 0.19 -14.03
N ASP A 111 -4.58 0.34 -13.88
CA ASP A 111 -5.45 0.97 -14.87
C ASP A 111 -6.06 2.26 -14.28
N PRO A 112 -5.56 3.45 -14.65
CA PRO A 112 -6.11 4.74 -14.19
C PRO A 112 -7.57 4.96 -14.60
N SER A 113 -8.01 4.25 -15.64
CA SER A 113 -9.36 4.36 -16.19
C SER A 113 -10.39 3.67 -15.30
N ALA A 114 -9.97 2.70 -14.47
CA ALA A 114 -10.78 2.07 -13.44
C ALA A 114 -11.14 3.07 -12.32
N LYS A 115 -12.41 3.47 -12.29
CA LYS A 115 -12.92 4.46 -11.32
C LYS A 115 -13.52 3.80 -10.09
N THR A 116 -14.24 2.70 -10.29
CA THR A 116 -15.05 2.06 -9.25
C THR A 116 -14.94 0.54 -9.34
N TYR A 117 -14.74 -0.09 -8.19
CA TYR A 117 -14.68 -1.52 -7.96
C TYR A 117 -15.95 -1.94 -7.24
N ALA A 118 -16.76 -2.79 -7.87
CA ALA A 118 -18.03 -3.25 -7.36
C ALA A 118 -17.93 -4.71 -6.90
N LEU A 119 -18.31 -4.94 -5.66
CA LEU A 119 -18.55 -6.26 -5.09
C LEU A 119 -20.06 -6.40 -4.91
N ARG A 120 -20.66 -7.41 -5.53
CA ARG A 120 -22.08 -7.69 -5.40
C ARG A 120 -22.28 -9.10 -4.86
N TYR A 121 -23.14 -9.19 -3.86
CA TYR A 121 -23.64 -10.44 -3.32
C TYR A 121 -25.14 -10.50 -3.54
N LYS A 122 -25.60 -11.58 -4.16
CA LYS A 122 -27.01 -11.86 -4.37
C LYS A 122 -27.38 -13.18 -3.70
N TRP A 123 -28.45 -13.14 -2.93
CA TRP A 123 -29.08 -14.30 -2.33
C TRP A 123 -30.47 -14.47 -2.94
N ASP A 124 -30.62 -15.49 -3.78
CA ASP A 124 -31.93 -15.92 -4.23
C ASP A 124 -32.49 -16.94 -3.22
N ARG A 125 -33.71 -16.70 -2.71
CA ARG A 125 -34.35 -17.61 -1.75
C ARG A 125 -35.00 -18.82 -2.41
N ASN A 126 -35.25 -18.75 -3.72
CA ASN A 126 -35.85 -19.83 -4.50
C ASN A 126 -34.81 -20.73 -5.16
N GLU A 127 -33.58 -20.25 -5.32
CA GLU A 127 -32.44 -21.07 -5.79
C GLU A 127 -31.52 -21.46 -4.62
N THR A 128 -30.87 -22.61 -4.69
CA THR A 128 -29.89 -23.04 -3.68
C THR A 128 -28.52 -22.37 -3.83
N THR A 129 -28.37 -21.50 -4.82
CA THR A 129 -27.11 -20.88 -5.23
C THR A 129 -27.04 -19.41 -4.82
N ASN A 130 -25.98 -19.08 -4.08
CA ASN A 130 -25.60 -17.70 -3.80
C ASN A 130 -24.61 -17.22 -4.88
N LEU A 131 -24.80 -16.00 -5.39
CA LEU A 131 -23.92 -15.41 -6.40
C LEU A 131 -23.06 -14.31 -5.76
N ILE A 132 -21.74 -14.43 -5.95
CA ILE A 132 -20.76 -13.40 -5.60
C ILE A 132 -20.16 -12.91 -6.92
N ASP A 133 -20.44 -11.66 -7.27
CA ASP A 133 -19.87 -10.98 -8.44
C ASP A 133 -18.83 -9.96 -8.01
N PHE A 134 -17.71 -9.92 -8.74
CA PHE A 134 -16.73 -8.85 -8.68
C PHE A 134 -16.60 -8.24 -10.06
N SER A 135 -16.72 -6.91 -10.15
CA SER A 135 -16.59 -6.17 -11.41
C SER A 135 -15.95 -4.82 -11.17
N PHE A 136 -15.30 -4.25 -12.19
CA PHE A 136 -14.79 -2.88 -12.15
C PHE A 136 -14.98 -2.25 -13.52
N ASP A 137 -15.35 -0.97 -13.54
CA ASP A 137 -15.65 -0.26 -14.79
C ASP A 137 -14.38 0.39 -15.34
N THR A 138 -13.96 -0.04 -16.53
CA THR A 138 -12.95 0.61 -17.37
C THR A 138 -13.65 1.25 -18.58
N PRO A 139 -13.35 2.52 -18.93
CA PRO A 139 -13.76 3.07 -20.21
C PRO A 139 -12.96 2.38 -21.34
N ASN A 140 -13.61 1.40 -21.97
CA ASN A 140 -13.17 0.47 -23.02
C ASN A 140 -12.53 -0.84 -22.53
#